data_AF-A0A1I0GBV8-F1
#
_entry.id   AF-A0A1I0GBV8-F1
#
_cell.length_a   1.000
_cell.length_b   1.000
_cell.length_c   1.000
_cell.angle_alpha   90.00
_cell.angle_beta   90.00
_cell.angle_gamma   90.00
#
_symmetry.space_group_name_H-M   'P 1'
#
loop_
_entity.id
_entity.type
_entity.pdbx_description
1 polymer ?
#
loop_
_entity_poly.entity_id
_entity_poly.type
_entity_poly.pdbx_seq_one_letter_code
_entity_poly.pdbx_strand_id
1 'polypeptide(L)' 'MQNETREYRTGQGVPATGQYLCQSGKTVQIAKGERFPSCPVSGNETTWTHDDR' A
#
# COMPACT_ATOMS: atom_id res chain seq x y z
N MET A 1 16.47 15.96 -2.97
CA MET A 1 15.00 15.80 -3.09
C MET A 1 14.68 14.40 -2.61
N GLN A 2 13.86 14.26 -1.57
CA GLN A 2 13.55 12.95 -1.00
C GLN A 2 12.61 12.23 -1.98
N ASN A 3 13.15 11.35 -2.81
CA ASN A 3 12.35 10.37 -3.52
C ASN A 3 11.86 9.38 -2.45
N GLU A 4 10.83 9.76 -1.71
CA GLU A 4 10.16 8.89 -0.77
C GLU A 4 9.39 7.86 -1.59
N THR A 5 10.07 6.80 -2.02
CA THR A 5 9.42 5.55 -2.40
C THR A 5 8.72 5.06 -1.12
N ARG A 6 7.48 5.49 -0.90
CA ARG A 6 6.77 5.18 0.33
C ARG A 6 6.26 3.75 0.24
N GLU A 7 7.13 2.84 0.66
CA GLU A 7 6.83 1.43 0.87
C GLU A 7 6.21 1.28 2.26
N TYR A 8 5.04 0.65 2.33
CA TYR A 8 4.27 0.41 3.54
C TYR A 8 4.06 -1.08 3.73
N ARG A 9 3.94 -1.55 4.96
CA ARG A 9 3.61 -2.96 5.22
C ARG A 9 2.14 -3.13 5.57
N THR A 10 1.61 -4.34 5.34
CA THR A 10 0.31 -4.75 5.86
C THR A 10 0.20 -4.46 7.37
N GLY A 11 -0.94 -3.93 7.79
CA GLY A 11 -1.20 -3.50 9.18
C GLY A 11 -0.72 -2.08 9.50
N GLN A 12 0.12 -1.47 8.68
CA GLN A 12 0.58 -0.10 8.87
C GLN A 12 -0.55 0.91 8.58
N GLY A 13 -0.53 2.06 9.23
CA GLY A 13 -1.51 3.12 9.01
C GLY A 13 -1.30 3.79 7.65
N VAL A 14 -2.38 3.94 6.90
CA VAL A 14 -2.38 4.52 5.55
C VAL A 14 -2.33 6.04 5.68
N PRO A 15 -1.29 6.71 5.15
CA PRO A 15 -1.12 8.15 5.37
C PRO A 15 -1.97 9.02 4.46
N ALA A 16 -2.41 8.52 3.31
CA ALA A 16 -3.21 9.25 2.34
C ALA A 16 -4.20 8.31 1.63
N THR A 17 -5.37 8.83 1.24
CA THR A 17 -6.30 8.05 0.42
C THR A 17 -5.74 7.99 -0.98
N GLY A 18 -5.54 6.79 -1.51
CA GLY A 18 -4.93 6.61 -2.82
C GLY A 18 -4.94 5.17 -3.30
N GLN A 19 -4.37 4.97 -4.48
CA GLN A 19 -4.09 3.64 -4.99
C GLN A 19 -2.75 3.16 -4.48
N TYR A 20 -2.76 1.94 -3.95
CA TYR A 20 -1.58 1.27 -3.42
C TYR A 20 -1.36 -0.03 -4.16
N LEU A 21 -0.16 -0.20 -4.68
CA LEU A 21 0.29 -1.39 -5.39
C LEU A 21 0.94 -2.36 -4.41
N CYS A 22 0.43 -3.58 -4.30
CA CYS A 22 1.12 -4.62 -3.53
C CYS A 22 2.30 -5.19 -4.31
N GLN A 23 3.20 -5.89 -3.62
CA GLN A 23 4.36 -6.58 -4.22
C GLN A 23 3.97 -7.59 -5.32
N SER A 24 2.73 -8.10 -5.33
CA SER A 24 2.21 -8.96 -6.39
C SER A 24 1.80 -8.22 -7.67
N GLY A 25 1.89 -6.89 -7.70
CA GLY A 25 1.49 -6.05 -8.83
C GLY A 25 0.00 -5.73 -8.86
N LYS A 26 -0.74 -5.96 -7.76
CA LYS A 26 -2.17 -5.63 -7.67
C LYS A 26 -2.38 -4.31 -6.95
N THR A 27 -3.03 -3.38 -7.62
CA THR A 27 -3.45 -2.10 -7.04
C THR A 27 -4.76 -2.24 -6.28
N VAL A 28 -4.85 -1.61 -5.12
CA VAL A 28 -6.09 -1.47 -4.35
C VAL A 28 -6.23 -0.04 -3.86
N GLN A 29 -7.46 0.43 -3.77
CA GLN A 29 -7.74 1.75 -3.20
C GLN A 29 -7.87 1.61 -1.69
N ILE A 30 -7.08 2.38 -0.94
CA ILE A 30 -7.12 2.38 0.53
C ILE A 30 -7.31 3.82 0.99
N ALA A 31 -8.18 4.01 1.99
CA ALA A 31 -8.45 5.33 2.55
C ALA A 31 -7.38 5.73 3.57
N LYS A 32 -7.11 7.04 3.68
CA LYS A 32 -6.28 7.59 4.75
C LYS A 32 -6.86 7.19 6.11
N GLY A 33 -5.99 6.74 7.01
CA GLY A 33 -6.36 6.33 8.36
C GLY A 33 -6.80 4.87 8.49
N GLU A 34 -7.06 4.18 7.37
CA GLU A 34 -7.21 2.72 7.37
C GLU A 34 -5.85 2.05 7.59
N ARG A 35 -5.88 0.72 7.76
CA ARG A 35 -4.66 -0.10 7.76
C ARG A 35 -4.48 -0.76 6.41
N PHE A 36 -3.23 -0.91 5.99
CA PHE A 36 -2.90 -1.68 4.80
C PHE A 36 -3.40 -3.12 4.94
N PRO A 37 -4.27 -3.62 4.05
CA PRO A 37 -4.75 -4.99 4.12
C PRO A 37 -3.64 -5.98 3.73
N SER A 38 -3.86 -7.27 3.96
CA SER A 38 -3.02 -8.32 3.38
C SER A 38 -3.14 -8.32 1.86
N CYS A 39 -2.14 -8.89 1.17
CA CYS A 39 -2.19 -8.97 -0.29
C CYS A 39 -3.46 -9.74 -0.72
N PRO A 40 -4.35 -9.16 -1.54
CA PRO A 40 -5.53 -9.90 -2.03
C PRO A 40 -5.17 -11.08 -2.94
N VAL A 41 -3.93 -11.15 -3.43
CA VAL A 41 -3.43 -12.24 -4.29
C VAL A 41 -2.94 -13.42 -3.44
N SER A 42 -2.10 -13.16 -2.44
CA SER A 42 -1.47 -14.21 -1.63
C SER A 42 -2.10 -14.44 -0.26
N GLY A 43 -2.96 -13.54 0.21
CA GLY A 43 -3.53 -13.55 1.57
C GLY A 43 -2.54 -13.22 2.70
N ASN A 44 -1.25 -13.11 2.38
CA ASN A 44 -0.17 -12.90 3.34
C ASN A 44 0.22 -11.42 3.49
N GLU A 45 1.04 -11.14 4.51
CA GLU A 45 1.68 -9.85 4.71
C GLU A 45 2.46 -9.44 3.45
N THR A 46 2.28 -8.20 3.01
CA THR A 46 2.92 -7.69 1.80
C THR A 46 3.35 -6.25 1.97
N THR A 47 4.17 -5.81 1.03
CA THR A 47 4.60 -4.43 0.89
C THR A 47 3.68 -3.73 -0.11
N TRP A 48 3.26 -2.53 0.25
CA TRP A 48 2.41 -1.64 -0.52
C TRP A 48 3.21 -0.42 -0.93
N THR A 49 3.11 -0.04 -2.19
CA THR A 49 3.74 1.17 -2.73
C THR A 49 2.64 2.12 -3.15
N HIS A 50 2.73 3.39 -2.74
CA HIS A 50 1.77 4.38 -3.23
C HIS A 50 2.02 4.64 -4.72
N ASP A 51 1.01 4.40 -5.55
CA ASP A 51 1.04 4.74 -6.96
C ASP A 51 0.58 6.20 -7.09
N ASP A 52 1.53 7.13 -6.94
CA ASP A 52 1.33 8.58 -7.17
C ASP A 52 1.61 8.90 -8.64
N ARG A 53 0.85 8.28 -9.55
CA ARG A 53 1.05 8.42 -11.00
C ARG A 53 0.15 9.47 -11.64
#